data_AF-A0A7X2IEX8-F1
#
_entry.id   AF-A0A7X2IEX8-F1
#
_cell.length_a   1.000
_cell.length_b   1.000
_cell.length_c   1.000
_cell.angle_alpha   90.00
_cell.angle_beta   90.00
_cell.angle_gamma   90.00
#
_symmetry.space_group_name_H-M   'P 1'
#
loop_
_entity.id
_entity.type
_entity.pdbx_description
1 polymer ?
#
loop_
_entity_poly.entity_id
_entity_poly.type
_entity_poly.pdbx_seq_one_letter_code
_entity_poly.pdbx_strand_id
1 'polypeptide(L)'
;MLNSFAEEIAHRYALIVQKLAEMAGANLIVGDLIRNATRNCLVGMHAAGAESYEIRQHLGALIAWHINSLQAQSVRTLAAWIQARNHMEFLLFIEEQEGLALSGDIGTSAADTLH
;
A
#
# COMPACT_ATOMS: atom_id res chain seq x y z
N MET A 1 -10.88 -8.44 -16.21
CA MET A 1 -9.54 -9.07 -16.19
C MET A 1 -8.50 -8.25 -15.42
N LEU A 2 -8.67 -6.94 -15.22
CA LEU A 2 -7.74 -6.12 -14.42
C LEU A 2 -7.77 -6.48 -12.92
N ASN A 3 -8.97 -6.69 -12.34
CA ASN A 3 -9.11 -7.04 -10.92
C ASN A 3 -8.38 -8.31 -10.50
N SER A 4 -8.31 -9.34 -11.36
CA SER A 4 -7.65 -10.61 -11.00
C SER A 4 -6.15 -10.48 -10.83
N PHE A 5 -5.49 -9.56 -11.56
CA PHE A 5 -4.05 -9.39 -11.47
C PHE A 5 -3.65 -8.53 -10.26
N ALA A 6 -4.42 -7.47 -9.97
CA ALA A 6 -4.25 -6.68 -8.76
C ALA A 6 -4.46 -7.52 -7.48
N GLU A 7 -5.46 -8.39 -7.48
CA GLU A 7 -5.69 -9.35 -6.39
C GLU A 7 -4.51 -10.33 -6.24
N GLU A 8 -3.98 -10.89 -7.33
CA GLU A 8 -2.83 -11.79 -7.27
C GLU A 8 -1.59 -11.10 -6.66
N ILE A 9 -1.33 -9.85 -7.06
CA ILE A 9 -0.25 -9.03 -6.50
C ILE A 9 -0.44 -8.82 -5.00
N ALA A 10 -1.66 -8.49 -4.56
CA ALA A 10 -1.98 -8.30 -3.15
C ALA A 10 -1.77 -9.59 -2.32
N HIS A 11 -2.19 -10.74 -2.84
CA HIS A 11 -1.97 -12.04 -2.18
C HIS A 11 -0.48 -12.39 -2.07
N ARG A 12 0.30 -12.14 -3.13
CA ARG A 12 1.76 -12.34 -3.10
C ARG A 12 2.43 -11.43 -2.07
N TYR A 13 2.01 -10.18 -2.00
CA TYR A 13 2.49 -9.24 -0.98
C TYR A 13 2.16 -9.73 0.44
N ALA A 14 0.94 -10.23 0.67
CA ALA A 14 0.54 -10.76 1.97
C ALA A 14 1.46 -11.90 2.45
N LEU A 15 1.83 -12.82 1.55
CA LEU A 15 2.80 -13.89 1.85
C LEU A 15 4.18 -13.32 2.23
N ILE A 16 4.64 -12.26 1.56
CA ILE A 16 5.91 -11.59 1.87
C ILE A 16 5.86 -10.98 3.28
N VAL A 17 4.81 -10.22 3.61
CA VAL A 17 4.67 -9.61 4.95
C VAL A 17 4.63 -10.67 6.03
N GLN A 18 3.89 -11.76 5.81
CA GLN A 18 3.84 -12.88 6.75
C GLN A 18 5.24 -13.48 6.99
N LYS A 19 6.02 -13.71 5.92
CA LYS A 19 7.39 -14.25 6.05
C LYS A 19 8.33 -13.27 6.75
N LEU A 20 8.26 -11.98 6.42
CA LEU A 20 9.06 -10.95 7.09
C LEU A 20 8.72 -10.85 8.59
N ALA A 21 7.44 -10.98 8.94
CA ALA A 21 6.97 -10.98 10.32
C ALA A 21 7.46 -12.21 11.10
N GLU A 22 7.47 -13.39 10.49
CA GLU A 22 8.05 -14.62 11.06
C GLU A 22 9.57 -14.47 11.31
N MET A 23 10.27 -13.78 10.40
CA MET A 23 11.71 -13.52 10.51
C MET A 23 12.09 -12.45 11.55
N ALA A 24 11.12 -11.69 12.07
CA ALA A 24 11.34 -10.65 13.07
C ALA A 24 11.85 -11.17 14.44
N GLY A 25 11.92 -12.48 14.63
CA GLY A 25 12.61 -13.11 15.76
C GLY A 25 14.13 -13.00 15.73
N ALA A 26 14.75 -12.55 14.63
CA ALA A 26 16.18 -12.69 14.35
C ALA A 26 16.99 -11.37 14.25
N ASN A 27 16.56 -10.26 14.88
CA ASN A 27 17.28 -8.97 14.87
C ASN A 27 17.39 -8.28 13.48
N LEU A 28 16.48 -8.57 12.55
CA LEU A 28 16.44 -7.96 11.22
C LEU A 28 15.64 -6.64 11.20
N ILE A 29 16.00 -5.74 10.27
CA ILE A 29 15.31 -4.47 10.00
C ILE A 29 13.99 -4.74 9.27
N VAL A 30 13.07 -5.42 9.95
CA VAL A 30 11.75 -5.85 9.43
C VAL A 30 10.94 -4.65 8.96
N GLY A 31 11.09 -3.51 9.63
CA GLY A 31 10.36 -2.30 9.28
C GLY A 31 10.68 -1.76 7.89
N ASP A 32 11.96 -1.71 7.50
CA ASP A 32 12.35 -1.20 6.17
C ASP A 32 12.04 -2.20 5.06
N LEU A 33 12.15 -3.49 5.36
CA LEU A 33 11.74 -4.56 4.44
C LEU A 33 10.23 -4.50 4.15
N ILE A 34 9.41 -4.28 5.19
CA ILE A 34 7.96 -4.08 5.02
C ILE A 34 7.69 -2.85 4.17
N ARG A 35 8.33 -1.71 4.46
CA ARG A 35 8.14 -0.48 3.67
C ARG A 35 8.46 -0.69 2.19
N ASN A 36 9.60 -1.34 1.91
CA ASN A 36 10.01 -1.65 0.54
C ASN A 36 9.03 -2.61 -0.15
N ALA A 37 8.61 -3.68 0.54
CA ALA A 37 7.61 -4.62 0.03
C ALA A 37 6.28 -3.92 -0.28
N THR A 38 5.81 -3.02 0.60
CA THR A 38 4.57 -2.26 0.39
C THR A 38 4.69 -1.37 -0.85
N ARG A 39 5.79 -0.62 -0.99
CA ARG A 39 6.03 0.22 -2.17
C ARG A 39 5.99 -0.59 -3.46
N ASN A 40 6.69 -1.72 -3.50
CA ASN A 40 6.73 -2.58 -4.68
C ASN A 40 5.36 -3.19 -5.01
N CYS A 41 4.56 -3.50 -3.99
CA CYS A 41 3.19 -3.96 -4.17
C CYS A 41 2.33 -2.86 -4.82
N LEU A 42 2.38 -1.63 -4.30
CA LEU A 42 1.63 -0.51 -4.88
C LEU A 42 2.06 -0.24 -6.33
N VAL A 43 3.36 -0.16 -6.61
CA VAL A 43 3.89 -0.01 -7.98
C VAL A 43 3.37 -1.12 -8.90
N GLY A 44 3.37 -2.38 -8.43
CA GLY A 44 2.83 -3.50 -9.19
C GLY A 44 1.34 -3.37 -9.46
N MET A 45 0.54 -2.95 -8.47
CA MET A 45 -0.90 -2.77 -8.62
C MET A 45 -1.23 -1.60 -9.55
N HIS A 46 -0.52 -0.48 -9.48
CA HIS A 46 -0.69 0.61 -10.45
C HIS A 46 -0.27 0.21 -11.86
N ALA A 47 0.83 -0.54 -12.01
CA ALA A 47 1.23 -1.09 -13.31
C ALA A 47 0.20 -2.09 -13.88
N ALA A 48 -0.60 -2.70 -13.01
CA ALA A 48 -1.76 -3.52 -13.37
C ALA A 48 -3.01 -2.70 -13.72
N GLY A 49 -2.95 -1.36 -13.61
CA GLY A 49 -4.06 -0.45 -13.85
C GLY A 49 -5.01 -0.28 -12.67
N ALA A 50 -4.61 -0.66 -11.46
CA ALA A 50 -5.44 -0.44 -10.28
C ALA A 50 -5.33 1.00 -9.77
N GLU A 51 -6.47 1.61 -9.50
CA GLU A 51 -6.58 2.93 -8.90
C GLU A 51 -6.44 2.88 -7.37
N SER A 52 -6.10 4.01 -6.73
CA SER A 52 -5.86 4.08 -5.29
C SER A 52 -7.06 3.61 -4.45
N TYR A 53 -8.30 3.78 -4.93
CA TYR A 53 -9.50 3.26 -4.26
C TYR A 53 -9.61 1.72 -4.35
N GLU A 54 -9.27 1.14 -5.50
CA GLU A 54 -9.28 -0.32 -5.73
C GLU A 54 -8.19 -0.98 -4.89
N ILE A 55 -7.02 -0.34 -4.80
CA ILE A 55 -5.93 -0.80 -3.93
C ILE A 55 -6.41 -0.86 -2.48
N ARG A 56 -7.07 0.19 -1.96
CA ARG A 56 -7.64 0.15 -0.60
C ARG A 56 -8.68 -0.95 -0.44
N GLN A 57 -9.53 -1.15 -1.45
CA GLN A 57 -10.55 -2.20 -1.42
C GLN A 57 -9.93 -3.61 -1.38
N HIS A 58 -8.91 -3.89 -2.18
CA HIS A 58 -8.34 -5.23 -2.30
C HIS A 58 -7.21 -5.47 -1.31
N LEU A 59 -6.16 -4.65 -1.36
CA LEU A 59 -4.99 -4.78 -0.49
C LEU A 59 -5.31 -4.35 0.94
N GLY A 60 -6.02 -3.24 1.11
CA GLY A 60 -6.41 -2.74 2.44
C GLY A 60 -7.32 -3.73 3.19
N ALA A 61 -8.31 -4.31 2.51
CA ALA A 61 -9.17 -5.34 3.11
C ALA A 61 -8.39 -6.61 3.49
N LEU A 62 -7.47 -7.05 2.63
CA LEU A 62 -6.62 -8.21 2.90
C LEU A 62 -5.74 -7.99 4.13
N ILE A 63 -5.09 -6.82 4.23
CA ILE A 63 -4.30 -6.44 5.40
C ILE A 63 -5.17 -6.38 6.67
N ALA A 64 -6.37 -5.80 6.57
CA ALA A 64 -7.30 -5.72 7.70
C ALA A 64 -7.75 -7.12 8.18
N TRP A 65 -8.02 -8.03 7.25
CA TRP A 65 -8.32 -9.43 7.57
C TRP A 65 -7.18 -10.10 8.35
N HIS A 66 -5.92 -9.93 7.89
CA HIS A 66 -4.76 -10.46 8.59
C HIS A 66 -4.61 -9.86 10.00
N ILE A 67 -4.75 -8.54 10.15
CA ILE A 67 -4.71 -7.85 11.46
C ILE A 67 -5.76 -8.44 12.42
N ASN A 68 -7.00 -8.57 11.97
CA ASN A 68 -8.10 -9.10 12.79
C ASN A 68 -7.86 -10.57 13.18
N SER A 69 -7.30 -11.38 12.27
CA SER A 69 -6.97 -12.78 12.56
C SER A 69 -5.85 -12.95 13.59
N LEU A 70 -4.93 -11.98 13.68
CA LEU A 70 -3.73 -12.03 14.52
C LEU A 70 -3.87 -11.37 15.89
N GLN A 71 -4.94 -10.61 16.14
CA GLN A 71 -5.19 -9.91 17.41
C GLN A 71 -5.11 -10.82 18.65
N ALA A 72 -5.32 -12.13 18.49
CA ALA A 72 -5.27 -13.10 19.58
C ALA A 72 -3.96 -13.92 19.67
N GLN A 73 -3.00 -13.76 18.75
CA GLN A 73 -1.95 -14.79 18.52
C GLN A 73 -0.50 -14.29 18.59
N SER A 74 -0.16 -13.11 18.06
CA SER A 74 1.25 -12.67 18.01
C SER A 74 1.42 -11.16 17.89
N VAL A 75 1.94 -10.51 18.94
CA VAL A 75 2.15 -9.05 19.01
C VAL A 75 3.14 -8.55 17.95
N ARG A 76 4.22 -9.30 17.67
CA ARG A 76 5.22 -8.90 16.67
C ARG A 76 4.69 -9.02 15.25
N THR A 77 3.97 -10.10 14.96
CA THR A 77 3.34 -10.30 13.65
C THR A 77 2.29 -9.23 13.41
N LEU A 78 1.47 -8.95 14.43
CA LEU A 78 0.50 -7.86 14.40
C LEU A 78 1.16 -6.50 14.12
N ALA A 79 2.30 -6.19 14.76
CA ALA A 79 3.01 -4.94 14.52
C ALA A 79 3.51 -4.79 13.07
N ALA A 80 3.99 -5.88 12.45
CA ALA A 80 4.39 -5.89 11.05
C ALA A 80 3.21 -5.55 10.11
N TRP A 81 2.04 -6.15 10.35
CA TRP A 81 0.85 -5.89 9.55
C TRP A 81 0.28 -4.48 9.76
N ILE A 82 0.32 -3.96 11.00
CA ILE A 82 -0.05 -2.56 11.27
C ILE A 82 0.88 -1.60 10.54
N GLN A 83 2.20 -1.88 10.56
CA GLN A 83 3.17 -1.07 9.85
C GLN A 83 2.94 -1.10 8.32
N ALA A 84 2.67 -2.27 7.76
CA ALA A 84 2.30 -2.46 6.37
C ALA A 84 1.09 -1.58 6.00
N ARG A 85 0.01 -1.66 6.79
CA ARG A 85 -1.21 -0.84 6.61
C ARG A 85 -0.90 0.65 6.64
N ASN A 86 -0.23 1.12 7.69
CA ASN A 86 0.06 2.54 7.87
C ASN A 86 0.92 3.09 6.73
N HIS A 87 1.89 2.31 6.25
CA HIS A 87 2.72 2.74 5.14
C HIS A 87 1.97 2.75 3.81
N MET A 88 1.09 1.77 3.57
CA MET A 88 0.21 1.75 2.40
C MET A 88 -0.67 3.01 2.36
N GLU A 89 -1.38 3.31 3.44
CA GLU A 89 -2.24 4.51 3.50
C GLU A 89 -1.44 5.80 3.35
N PHE A 90 -0.25 5.87 3.93
CA PHE A 90 0.64 7.03 3.77
C PHE A 90 1.05 7.26 2.31
N LEU A 91 1.41 6.20 1.58
CA LEU A 91 1.81 6.32 0.18
C LEU A 91 0.63 6.73 -0.71
N LEU A 92 -0.54 6.11 -0.52
CA LEU A 92 -1.75 6.46 -1.27
C LEU A 92 -2.22 7.89 -0.96
N PHE A 93 -2.08 8.34 0.29
CA PHE A 93 -2.38 9.72 0.67
C PHE A 93 -1.47 10.72 -0.07
N ILE A 94 -0.16 10.45 -0.15
CA ILE A 94 0.77 11.33 -0.89
C ILE A 94 0.43 11.36 -2.37
N GLU A 95 0.18 10.20 -2.98
CA GLU A 95 -0.22 10.10 -4.39
C GLU A 95 -1.46 10.95 -4.70
N GLU A 96 -2.48 10.88 -3.85
CA GLU A 96 -3.69 11.69 -3.99
C GLU A 96 -3.41 13.19 -3.87
N GLN A 97 -2.55 13.61 -2.95
CA GLN A 97 -2.16 15.02 -2.83
C GLN A 97 -1.37 15.52 -4.04
N GLU A 98 -0.46 14.71 -4.57
CA GLU A 98 0.31 15.03 -5.78
C GLU A 98 -0.60 15.12 -7.01
N GLY A 99 -1.57 14.20 -7.15
CA GLY A 99 -2.57 14.25 -8.22
C GLY A 99 -3.46 15.49 -8.15
N LEU A 100 -3.84 15.93 -6.94
CA LEU A 100 -4.60 17.16 -6.72
C LEU A 100 -3.79 18.41 -7.07
N ALA A 101 -2.50 18.46 -6.71
CA ALA A 101 -1.60 19.57 -7.04
C ALA A 101 -1.44 19.72 -8.57
N LEU A 102 -1.19 18.61 -9.27
CA LEU A 102 -1.08 18.59 -10.74
C LEU A 102 -2.39 19.00 -11.44
N SER A 103 -3.54 18.65 -10.86
CA SER A 103 -4.85 19.04 -11.40
C SER A 103 -5.15 20.54 -11.17
N GLY A 104 -4.63 21.13 -10.09
CA GLY A 104 -4.77 22.55 -9.77
C GLY A 104 -3.95 23.47 -10.69
N ASP A 105 -2.75 23.04 -11.09
CA ASP A 105 -1.88 23.83 -11.97
C ASP A 105 -2.43 23.99 -13.40
N ILE A 106 -3.19 23.00 -13.90
CA ILE A 106 -3.86 23.09 -15.20
C ILE A 106 -4.95 24.18 -15.20
N GLY A 107 -5.60 24.42 -14.05
CA GLY A 107 -6.61 25.47 -13.90
C GLY A 107 -6.03 26.89 -13.87
N THR A 108 -4.78 27.04 -13.40
CA THR A 108 -4.13 28.34 -13.26
C THR A 108 -3.47 28.80 -14.57
N SER A 109 -2.90 27.86 -15.34
CA SER A 109 -2.22 28.21 -16.61
C SER A 109 -3.17 28.72 -17.71
N ALA A 110 -4.45 28.38 -17.67
CA ALA A 110 -5.44 28.86 -18.65
C ALA A 110 -5.90 30.31 -18.38
N ALA A 111 -5.69 30.84 -17.18
CA ALA A 111 -6.10 32.20 -16.81
C ALA A 111 -5.05 33.28 -17.18
N ASP A 112 -3.78 32.90 -17.35
CA ASP A 112 -2.68 33.85 -17.57
C ASP A 112 -2.34 34.12 -19.05
N THR A 113 -3.10 33.60 -20.02
CA THR A 113 -2.86 33.83 -21.46
C THR A 113 -3.79 34.89 -22.08
N LEU A 114 -4.42 35.73 -21.26
CA LEU A 114 -5.24 36.85 -21.73
C LEU A 114 -4.82 38.14 -21.01
N HIS A 115 -3.70 38.74 -21.43
CA HIS A 115 -3.50 40.18 -21.27
C HIS A 115 -2.48 40.77 -22.24
#